data_AF-A0A838UDY6-F1
#
_entry.id   AF-A0A838UDY6-F1
#
_cell.length_a   1.000
_cell.length_b   1.000
_cell.length_c   1.000
_cell.angle_alpha   90.00
_cell.angle_beta   90.00
_cell.angle_gamma   90.00
#
_symmetry.space_group_name_H-M   'P 1'
#
loop_
_entity.id
_entity.type
_entity.pdbx_description
1 polymer ?
#
loop_
_entity_poly.entity_id
_entity_poly.type
_entity_poly.pdbx_seq_one_letter_code
_entity_poly.pdbx_strand_id
1 'polypeptide(L)'
;MSEIWKRWIAALAVTACAMLAGPMAGAEENHGVGRFGAVPWGGDPAAAVAASAAGTTIRMARFSRQASKDGRVYSAVIVGRSPFNPKRQTVTIPVLVVPLIVQIGATTFDPTAPDACIPGAATPLAAFLASPLIAKATFDGGTGAGHAALIDGTDGGLATYIDAFRRAEWWRHLHRTAYHTAFAVTVAQPWTISAATVASLGGGKVLGTGCAPLGVLRTAAFHAYVTGTLIPGIPQATPTSFVLVLAKDVVTTTSAGLDCLDFCQIGYHGAVGSPPQTFAVAEYDTTAGFWNAPGITNISIPSHELGEWLDDPLVTNRAPAWGALGQVAGCQADWETGDPLTGTNFPPITMANGVRYNPQELAFHGWFYNAPGIASPGAGRKYSMNGSFSGPAKPCPPGGTY
;
A
#
# COMPACT_ATOMS: atom_id res chain seq x y z
N MET A 1 -8.54 90.26 -10.00
CA MET A 1 -9.12 88.95 -9.60
C MET A 1 -8.10 87.90 -9.97
N SER A 2 -7.35 87.48 -8.94
CA SER A 2 -6.01 86.92 -9.02
C SER A 2 -6.03 85.40 -9.08
N GLU A 3 -5.18 84.88 -9.97
CA GLU A 3 -4.36 83.66 -9.80
C GLU A 3 -5.10 82.30 -9.68
N ILE A 4 -4.71 81.20 -10.32
CA ILE A 4 -4.00 80.86 -11.56
C ILE A 4 -4.05 79.31 -11.59
N TRP A 5 -4.41 78.74 -12.74
CA TRP A 5 -4.05 77.39 -13.26
C TRP A 5 -4.39 76.12 -12.45
N LYS A 6 -5.34 75.28 -12.90
CA LYS A 6 -5.23 74.18 -13.92
C LYS A 6 -4.54 72.89 -13.42
N ARG A 7 -5.40 71.91 -13.14
CA ARG A 7 -5.43 70.48 -13.56
C ARG A 7 -4.10 69.71 -13.80
N TRP A 8 -3.95 68.61 -13.05
CA TRP A 8 -3.52 67.22 -13.40
C TRP A 8 -2.45 67.03 -14.51
N ILE A 9 -1.32 66.30 -14.36
CA ILE A 9 -1.13 64.88 -14.03
C ILE A 9 0.36 64.59 -13.64
N ALA A 10 0.55 63.66 -12.69
CA ALA A 10 1.68 62.75 -12.38
C ALA A 10 3.13 63.26 -12.16
N ALA A 11 3.68 62.95 -10.98
CA ALA A 11 4.95 62.25 -10.81
C ALA A 11 5.11 61.71 -9.36
N LEU A 12 5.88 60.63 -9.23
CA LEU A 12 6.19 59.83 -8.06
C LEU A 12 6.52 60.63 -6.78
N ALA A 13 6.09 60.10 -5.63
CA ALA A 13 6.86 60.19 -4.39
C ALA A 13 6.72 58.90 -3.57
N VAL A 14 7.89 58.35 -3.26
CA VAL A 14 8.23 57.24 -2.37
C VAL A 14 7.44 57.29 -1.06
N THR A 15 6.88 56.15 -0.65
CA THR A 15 6.60 55.91 0.78
C THR A 15 7.09 54.51 1.11
N ALA A 16 8.19 54.46 1.87
CA ALA A 16 8.68 53.24 2.49
C ALA A 16 7.67 52.79 3.53
N CYS A 17 6.85 51.78 3.19
CA CYS A 17 6.11 51.02 4.18
C CYS A 17 7.07 50.02 4.81
N ALA A 18 7.35 50.20 6.09
CA ALA A 18 7.94 49.19 6.94
C ALA A 18 7.03 47.94 6.89
N MET A 19 7.47 46.92 6.15
CA MET A 19 6.86 45.60 6.25
C MET A 19 7.27 45.01 7.59
N LEU A 20 6.31 44.93 8.51
CA LEU A 20 6.38 44.01 9.63
C LEU A 20 6.53 42.60 9.04
N ALA A 21 7.74 42.05 9.12
CA ALA A 21 7.98 40.64 8.88
C ALA A 21 7.26 39.85 9.98
N GLY A 22 6.00 39.49 9.72
CA GLY A 22 5.41 38.33 10.38
C GLY A 22 6.26 37.10 10.06
N PRO A 23 6.28 36.08 10.94
CA PRO A 23 7.00 34.85 10.63
C PRO A 23 6.47 34.33 9.30
N MET A 24 7.35 34.26 8.29
CA MET A 24 7.03 33.52 7.08
C MET A 24 6.82 32.08 7.53
N ALA A 25 5.56 31.64 7.54
CA ALA A 25 5.26 30.23 7.47
C ALA A 25 6.02 29.71 6.25
N GLY A 26 7.03 28.86 6.48
CA GLY A 26 7.71 28.18 5.39
C GLY A 26 6.66 27.51 4.52
N ALA A 27 6.83 27.58 3.19
CA ALA A 27 6.02 26.76 2.30
C ALA A 27 6.07 25.31 2.81
N GLU A 28 4.91 24.65 2.91
CA GLU A 28 4.87 23.20 3.16
C GLU A 28 5.78 22.54 2.12
N GLU A 29 6.87 21.90 2.57
CA GLU A 29 7.57 20.97 1.70
C GLU A 29 6.54 19.88 1.40
N ASN A 30 6.09 19.74 0.16
CA ASN A 30 5.30 18.56 -0.20
C ASN A 30 6.26 17.37 -0.20
N HIS A 31 5.89 16.24 0.43
CA HIS A 31 6.67 15.02 0.27
C HIS A 31 6.74 14.65 -1.20
N GLY A 32 7.87 14.09 -1.62
CA GLY A 32 8.15 13.65 -3.00
C GLY A 32 7.21 12.55 -3.52
N VAL A 33 7.62 11.83 -4.57
CA VAL A 33 6.75 10.83 -5.20
C VAL A 33 6.66 9.58 -4.34
N GLY A 34 5.49 9.27 -3.78
CA GLY A 34 5.24 7.97 -3.16
C GLY A 34 5.23 6.85 -4.20
N ARG A 35 6.02 5.81 -3.96
CA ARG A 35 6.20 4.63 -4.82
C ARG A 35 6.20 3.35 -3.98
N PHE A 36 5.63 2.30 -4.53
CA PHE A 36 5.68 0.96 -3.99
C PHE A 36 6.76 0.15 -4.70
N GLY A 37 7.30 -0.86 -4.02
CA GLY A 37 8.30 -1.74 -4.56
C GLY A 37 7.95 -3.20 -4.33
N ALA A 38 8.61 -4.08 -5.07
CA ALA A 38 8.45 -5.50 -4.90
C ALA A 38 9.82 -6.19 -5.00
N VAL A 39 10.02 -7.25 -4.21
CA VAL A 39 11.30 -7.97 -4.14
C VAL A 39 11.09 -9.42 -4.59
N PRO A 40 11.45 -9.75 -5.84
CA PRO A 40 11.39 -11.11 -6.38
C PRO A 40 12.11 -12.13 -5.51
N TRP A 41 11.41 -13.22 -5.20
CA TRP A 41 12.03 -14.38 -4.56
C TRP A 41 12.97 -15.07 -5.55
N GLY A 42 14.21 -15.34 -5.12
CA GLY A 42 15.21 -16.02 -5.95
C GLY A 42 15.00 -17.52 -6.13
N GLY A 43 13.96 -18.12 -5.54
CA GLY A 43 13.66 -19.56 -5.61
C GLY A 43 12.70 -19.95 -6.74
N ASP A 44 12.46 -21.26 -6.89
CA ASP A 44 11.48 -21.79 -7.84
C ASP A 44 10.06 -21.75 -7.24
N PRO A 45 9.07 -21.05 -7.85
CA PRO A 45 7.69 -21.03 -7.38
C PRO A 45 7.05 -22.41 -7.17
N ALA A 46 7.48 -23.44 -7.92
CA ALA A 46 7.01 -24.81 -7.67
C ALA A 46 7.49 -25.35 -6.32
N ALA A 47 8.71 -25.03 -5.90
CA ALA A 47 9.25 -25.40 -4.60
C ALA A 47 8.52 -24.68 -3.46
N ALA A 48 8.11 -23.41 -3.63
CA ALA A 48 7.27 -22.70 -2.67
C ALA A 48 5.91 -23.38 -2.48
N VAL A 49 5.27 -23.80 -3.58
CA VAL A 49 3.98 -24.52 -3.52
C VAL A 49 4.14 -25.90 -2.85
N ALA A 50 5.25 -26.60 -3.09
CA ALA A 50 5.56 -27.85 -2.42
C ALA A 50 5.79 -27.66 -0.91
N ALA A 51 6.56 -26.64 -0.52
CA ALA A 51 6.76 -26.26 0.88
C ALA A 51 5.41 -25.89 1.56
N SER A 52 4.53 -25.20 0.84
CA SER A 52 3.20 -24.84 1.33
C SER A 52 2.32 -26.07 1.58
N ALA A 53 2.37 -27.05 0.66
CA ALA A 53 1.67 -28.33 0.82
C ALA A 53 2.22 -29.15 2.00
N ALA A 54 3.53 -29.06 2.27
CA ALA A 54 4.20 -29.68 3.42
C ALA A 54 3.98 -28.92 4.75
N GLY A 55 3.36 -27.73 4.71
CA GLY A 55 3.15 -26.91 5.91
C GLY A 55 4.44 -26.25 6.44
N THR A 56 5.46 -26.08 5.60
CA THR A 56 6.74 -25.45 5.98
C THR A 56 6.85 -24.00 5.50
N THR A 57 5.83 -23.47 4.82
CA THR A 57 5.63 -22.04 4.56
C THR A 57 4.13 -21.73 4.64
N ILE A 58 3.73 -20.47 4.53
CA ILE A 58 2.32 -20.05 4.51
C ILE A 58 1.52 -20.82 3.43
N ARG A 59 0.20 -20.88 3.62
CA ARG A 59 -0.67 -21.50 2.63
C ARG A 59 -0.62 -20.70 1.32
N MET A 60 -0.29 -21.38 0.24
CA MET A 60 -0.27 -20.87 -1.12
C MET A 60 -1.00 -21.84 -2.05
N ALA A 61 -1.49 -21.33 -3.17
CA ALA A 61 -2.09 -22.13 -4.20
C ALA A 61 -1.59 -21.68 -5.58
N ARG A 62 -1.35 -22.64 -6.47
CA ARG A 62 -1.05 -22.37 -7.86
C ARG A 62 -2.30 -22.54 -8.72
N PHE A 63 -2.45 -21.69 -9.73
CA PHE A 63 -3.39 -21.91 -10.82
C PHE A 63 -2.79 -21.43 -12.15
N SER A 64 -3.41 -21.85 -13.25
CA SER A 64 -3.05 -21.38 -14.59
C SER A 64 -4.30 -20.92 -15.34
N ARG A 65 -4.15 -19.86 -16.13
CA ARG A 65 -5.22 -19.26 -16.93
C ARG A 65 -4.69 -18.81 -18.27
N GLN A 66 -5.45 -19.07 -19.33
CA GLN A 66 -5.22 -18.42 -20.60
C GLN A 66 -5.76 -17.00 -20.53
N ALA A 67 -4.91 -16.00 -20.76
CA ALA A 67 -5.33 -14.61 -20.87
C ALA A 67 -6.05 -14.43 -22.21
N SER A 68 -7.24 -13.83 -22.19
CA SER A 68 -7.91 -13.50 -23.45
C SER A 68 -7.24 -12.31 -24.17
N LYS A 69 -6.46 -11.50 -23.44
CA LYS A 69 -5.75 -10.32 -23.98
C LYS A 69 -4.72 -10.68 -25.06
N ASP A 70 -3.95 -11.74 -24.86
CA ASP A 70 -2.85 -12.13 -25.76
C ASP A 70 -2.83 -13.62 -26.11
N GLY A 71 -3.78 -14.41 -25.60
CA GLY A 71 -3.89 -15.85 -25.84
C GLY A 71 -2.86 -16.72 -25.11
N ARG A 72 -1.99 -16.15 -24.27
CA ARG A 72 -0.94 -16.90 -23.55
C ARG A 72 -1.47 -17.48 -22.23
N VAL A 73 -0.86 -18.58 -21.80
CA VAL A 73 -1.16 -19.20 -20.50
C VAL A 73 -0.21 -18.63 -19.46
N TYR A 74 -0.78 -18.03 -18.42
CA TYR A 74 -0.07 -17.53 -17.26
C TYR A 74 -0.30 -18.47 -16.09
N SER A 75 0.76 -18.78 -15.35
CA SER A 75 0.68 -19.49 -14.09
C SER A 75 0.97 -18.53 -12.96
N ALA A 76 0.16 -18.58 -11.91
CA ALA A 76 0.32 -17.74 -10.75
C ALA A 76 0.31 -18.55 -9.47
N VAL A 77 1.08 -18.10 -8.49
CA VAL A 77 1.03 -18.56 -7.09
C VAL A 77 0.38 -17.45 -6.27
N ILE A 78 -0.67 -17.75 -5.54
CA ILE A 78 -1.36 -16.79 -4.66
C ILE A 78 -1.35 -17.29 -3.22
N VAL A 79 -1.58 -16.39 -2.26
CA VAL A 79 -1.81 -16.76 -0.86
C VAL A 79 -3.19 -17.41 -0.70
N GLY A 80 -3.26 -18.47 0.12
CA GLY A 80 -4.49 -19.14 0.50
C GLY A 80 -4.87 -20.30 -0.41
N ARG A 81 -6.16 -20.43 -0.72
CA ARG A 81 -6.70 -21.47 -1.62
C ARG A 81 -6.87 -20.91 -3.01
N SER A 82 -6.78 -21.76 -4.04
CA SER A 82 -7.16 -21.34 -5.38
C SER A 82 -8.66 -21.01 -5.43
N PRO A 83 -9.08 -19.89 -6.04
CA PRO A 83 -10.48 -19.58 -6.31
C PRO A 83 -11.20 -20.64 -7.17
N PHE A 84 -10.44 -21.49 -7.86
CA PHE A 84 -10.95 -22.56 -8.72
C PHE A 84 -11.01 -23.92 -8.03
N ASN A 85 -10.59 -23.98 -6.76
CA ASN A 85 -10.72 -25.20 -5.99
C ASN A 85 -12.21 -25.53 -5.76
N PRO A 86 -12.65 -26.78 -5.98
CA PRO A 86 -14.03 -27.19 -5.67
C PRO A 86 -14.42 -26.99 -4.20
N LYS A 87 -13.44 -27.13 -3.28
CA LYS A 87 -13.62 -26.90 -1.84
C LYS A 87 -13.33 -25.43 -1.51
N ARG A 88 -14.37 -24.60 -1.64
CA ARG A 88 -14.36 -23.15 -1.39
C ARG A 88 -14.61 -22.86 0.09
N GLN A 89 -13.58 -23.06 0.91
CA GLN A 89 -13.61 -22.92 2.37
C GLN A 89 -12.58 -21.89 2.84
N THR A 90 -12.80 -21.33 4.02
CA THR A 90 -11.87 -20.45 4.71
C THR A 90 -10.49 -21.09 4.87
N VAL A 91 -9.45 -20.28 4.62
CA VAL A 91 -8.09 -20.52 5.08
C VAL A 91 -7.72 -19.39 6.02
N THR A 92 -7.01 -19.73 7.10
CA THR A 92 -6.42 -18.76 8.00
C THR A 92 -4.91 -18.69 7.75
N ILE A 93 -4.40 -17.49 7.51
CA ILE A 93 -2.98 -17.21 7.31
C ILE A 93 -2.43 -16.56 8.59
N PRO A 94 -1.39 -17.12 9.22
CA PRO A 94 -0.71 -16.45 10.32
C PRO A 94 -0.01 -15.18 9.82
N VAL A 95 -0.29 -14.05 10.48
CA VAL A 95 0.35 -12.76 10.22
C VAL A 95 1.04 -12.31 11.50
N LEU A 96 2.33 -12.00 11.41
CA LEU A 96 3.13 -11.43 12.47
C LEU A 96 3.38 -9.96 12.14
N VAL A 97 2.74 -9.06 12.90
CA VAL A 97 3.00 -7.63 12.81
C VAL A 97 4.20 -7.30 13.69
N VAL A 98 5.21 -6.65 13.11
CA VAL A 98 6.41 -6.21 13.80
C VAL A 98 6.39 -4.68 13.83
N PRO A 99 6.11 -4.05 14.98
CA PRO A 99 6.22 -2.61 15.10
C PRO A 99 7.69 -2.21 14.97
N LEU A 100 8.02 -1.34 14.02
CA LEU A 100 9.37 -0.87 13.78
C LEU A 100 9.56 0.54 14.36
N ILE A 101 10.42 0.67 15.36
CA ILE A 101 10.86 1.95 15.91
C ILE A 101 12.14 2.37 15.19
N VAL A 102 12.18 3.59 14.66
CA VAL A 102 13.35 4.13 13.97
C VAL A 102 13.79 5.42 14.64
N GLN A 103 15.08 5.52 14.95
CA GLN A 103 15.67 6.72 15.53
C GLN A 103 16.57 7.39 14.48
N ILE A 104 16.26 8.64 14.13
CA ILE A 104 17.05 9.45 13.19
C ILE A 104 17.50 10.71 13.91
N GLY A 105 18.78 10.79 14.26
CA GLY A 105 19.29 11.86 15.11
C GLY A 105 18.58 11.87 16.46
N ALA A 106 17.89 12.96 16.78
CA ALA A 106 17.09 13.11 18.00
C ALA A 106 15.61 12.72 17.83
N THR A 107 15.15 12.47 16.59
CA THR A 107 13.76 12.16 16.30
C THR A 107 13.53 10.66 16.38
N THR A 108 12.45 10.26 17.06
CA THR A 108 12.02 8.86 17.15
C THR A 108 10.68 8.68 16.45
N PHE A 109 10.63 7.75 15.52
CA PHE A 109 9.43 7.30 14.84
C PHE A 109 9.00 5.99 15.50
N ASP A 110 7.93 6.05 16.31
CA ASP A 110 7.47 4.93 17.11
C ASP A 110 5.99 4.64 16.84
N PRO A 111 5.64 3.52 16.16
CA PRO A 111 4.26 3.15 15.91
C PRO A 111 3.50 2.73 17.18
N THR A 112 4.19 2.55 18.31
CA THR A 112 3.61 2.18 19.61
C THR A 112 3.37 3.37 20.53
N ALA A 113 3.84 4.57 20.16
CA ALA A 113 3.59 5.79 20.89
C ALA A 113 2.28 6.47 20.43
N PRO A 114 1.56 7.18 21.32
CA PRO A 114 0.40 7.97 20.95
C PRO A 114 0.74 9.01 19.87
N ASP A 115 -0.17 9.18 18.91
CA ASP A 115 0.01 10.16 17.84
C ASP A 115 -1.20 11.12 17.79
N ALA A 116 -0.92 12.41 17.97
CA ALA A 116 -1.91 13.48 17.90
C ALA A 116 -2.55 13.62 16.50
N CYS A 117 -1.90 13.10 15.46
CA CYS A 117 -2.42 13.09 14.09
C CYS A 117 -3.50 12.02 13.87
N ILE A 118 -3.68 11.12 14.82
CA ILE A 118 -4.72 10.11 14.79
C ILE A 118 -5.85 10.53 15.74
N PRO A 119 -7.13 10.54 15.28
CA PRO A 119 -8.26 10.84 16.16
C PRO A 119 -8.23 10.05 17.47
N GLY A 120 -8.42 10.74 18.59
CA GLY A 120 -8.35 10.15 19.92
C GLY A 120 -6.95 9.85 20.45
N ALA A 121 -5.90 10.35 19.77
CA ALA A 121 -4.49 10.12 20.11
C ALA A 121 -4.12 8.62 20.22
N ALA A 122 -4.72 7.78 19.37
CA ALA A 122 -4.35 6.38 19.28
C ALA A 122 -2.91 6.23 18.78
N THR A 123 -2.29 5.09 19.08
CA THR A 123 -1.00 4.75 18.48
C THR A 123 -1.21 4.26 17.05
N PRO A 124 -0.27 4.50 16.12
CA PRO A 124 -0.35 3.97 14.75
C PRO A 124 -0.56 2.45 14.69
N LEU A 125 0.09 1.69 15.59
CA LEU A 125 -0.10 0.24 15.71
C LEU A 125 -1.54 -0.10 16.13
N ALA A 126 -2.08 0.57 17.15
CA ALA A 126 -3.44 0.31 17.62
C ALA A 126 -4.48 0.68 16.55
N ALA A 127 -4.27 1.79 15.83
CA ALA A 127 -5.10 2.17 14.69
C ALA A 127 -5.01 1.14 13.55
N PHE A 128 -3.80 0.69 13.18
CA PHE A 128 -3.62 -0.36 12.19
C PHE A 128 -4.37 -1.66 12.56
N LEU A 129 -4.26 -2.12 13.81
CA LEU A 129 -4.92 -3.34 14.27
C LEU A 129 -6.45 -3.20 14.36
N ALA A 130 -6.97 -1.99 14.57
CA ALA A 130 -8.40 -1.70 14.55
C ALA A 130 -8.95 -1.37 13.14
N SER A 131 -8.07 -1.29 12.14
CA SER A 131 -8.42 -0.93 10.76
C SER A 131 -9.16 -2.07 10.05
N PRO A 132 -9.84 -1.79 8.92
CA PRO A 132 -10.51 -2.83 8.12
C PRO A 132 -9.54 -3.85 7.50
N LEU A 133 -8.21 -3.64 7.55
CA LEU A 133 -7.25 -4.65 7.10
C LEU A 133 -7.19 -5.85 8.05
N ILE A 134 -7.50 -5.63 9.33
CA ILE A 134 -7.36 -6.62 10.41
C ILE A 134 -8.71 -6.91 11.07
N ALA A 135 -9.45 -5.86 11.43
CA ALA A 135 -10.82 -5.96 11.92
C ALA A 135 -11.80 -6.04 10.75
N LYS A 136 -12.93 -6.73 10.94
CA LYS A 136 -13.94 -6.89 9.89
C LYS A 136 -14.83 -5.64 9.78
N ALA A 137 -15.18 -5.29 8.55
CA ALA A 137 -16.23 -4.35 8.20
C ALA A 137 -17.31 -5.06 7.37
N THR A 138 -18.51 -4.49 7.30
CA THR A 138 -19.63 -5.00 6.51
C THR A 138 -19.72 -4.21 5.20
N PHE A 139 -19.51 -4.86 4.06
CA PHE A 139 -19.53 -4.25 2.72
C PHE A 139 -20.94 -4.26 2.11
N ASP A 140 -21.88 -3.54 2.74
CA ASP A 140 -23.31 -3.53 2.40
C ASP A 140 -23.82 -2.18 1.87
N GLY A 141 -22.96 -1.17 1.76
CA GLY A 141 -23.34 0.19 1.37
C GLY A 141 -23.93 1.03 2.51
N GLY A 142 -23.88 0.53 3.75
CA GLY A 142 -24.24 1.30 4.93
C GLY A 142 -23.27 2.45 5.22
N THR A 143 -23.73 3.43 5.99
CA THR A 143 -22.98 4.67 6.29
C THR A 143 -22.50 4.77 7.75
N GLY A 144 -22.81 3.78 8.58
CA GLY A 144 -22.42 3.74 10.00
C GLY A 144 -21.01 3.20 10.23
N ALA A 145 -20.49 3.36 11.45
CA ALA A 145 -19.21 2.79 11.83
C ALA A 145 -19.22 1.25 11.68
N GLY A 146 -18.17 0.71 11.06
CA GLY A 146 -18.07 -0.71 10.72
C GLY A 146 -18.77 -1.10 9.41
N HIS A 147 -19.41 -0.16 8.72
CA HIS A 147 -19.94 -0.37 7.37
C HIS A 147 -19.01 0.24 6.31
N ALA A 148 -18.98 -0.39 5.15
CA ALA A 148 -18.22 0.02 3.99
C ALA A 148 -19.14 0.13 2.77
N ALA A 149 -18.70 0.88 1.76
CA ALA A 149 -19.38 0.92 0.47
C ALA A 149 -19.51 -0.48 -0.16
N LEU A 150 -20.51 -0.64 -1.01
CA LEU A 150 -20.61 -1.82 -1.88
C LEU A 150 -19.37 -1.93 -2.77
N ILE A 151 -18.93 -3.15 -3.07
CA ILE A 151 -17.84 -3.38 -4.02
C ILE A 151 -18.47 -3.49 -5.41
N ASP A 152 -18.31 -2.46 -6.23
CA ASP A 152 -18.96 -2.37 -7.56
C ASP A 152 -20.46 -2.64 -7.55
N GLY A 153 -21.18 -2.08 -6.57
CA GLY A 153 -22.61 -2.28 -6.40
C GLY A 153 -23.00 -3.68 -5.89
N THR A 154 -22.03 -4.47 -5.43
CA THR A 154 -22.22 -5.81 -4.90
C THR A 154 -22.02 -5.84 -3.38
N ASP A 155 -22.92 -6.51 -2.67
CA ASP A 155 -22.79 -6.76 -1.23
C ASP A 155 -21.67 -7.77 -0.98
N GLY A 156 -20.58 -7.30 -0.37
CA GLY A 156 -19.44 -8.11 -0.01
C GLY A 156 -19.60 -8.83 1.33
N GLY A 157 -20.58 -8.46 2.15
CA GLY A 157 -20.81 -9.00 3.49
C GLY A 157 -19.71 -8.66 4.50
N LEU A 158 -19.68 -9.38 5.63
CA LEU A 158 -18.75 -9.16 6.73
C LEU A 158 -17.36 -9.78 6.44
N ALA A 159 -16.34 -8.94 6.28
CA ALA A 159 -14.96 -9.37 5.97
C ALA A 159 -13.92 -8.31 6.35
N THR A 160 -12.64 -8.69 6.37
CA THR A 160 -11.56 -7.69 6.27
C THR A 160 -11.48 -7.19 4.83
N TYR A 161 -10.88 -6.02 4.61
CA TYR A 161 -10.78 -5.38 3.30
C TYR A 161 -10.07 -6.26 2.26
N ILE A 162 -8.95 -6.89 2.63
CA ILE A 162 -8.15 -7.75 1.74
C ILE A 162 -8.88 -9.07 1.43
N ASP A 163 -9.62 -9.62 2.39
CA ASP A 163 -10.48 -10.79 2.17
C ASP A 163 -11.67 -10.45 1.26
N ALA A 164 -12.27 -9.27 1.44
CA ALA A 164 -13.33 -8.76 0.57
C ALA A 164 -12.83 -8.53 -0.86
N PHE A 165 -11.65 -7.93 -1.04
CA PHE A 165 -10.96 -7.79 -2.32
C PHE A 165 -10.82 -9.15 -3.03
N ARG A 166 -10.21 -10.14 -2.35
CA ARG A 166 -10.00 -11.47 -2.93
C ARG A 166 -11.30 -12.13 -3.40
N ARG A 167 -12.37 -12.03 -2.62
CA ARG A 167 -13.68 -12.58 -3.03
C ARG A 167 -14.28 -11.80 -4.18
N ALA A 168 -14.18 -10.47 -4.16
CA ALA A 168 -14.70 -9.61 -5.20
C ALA A 168 -13.98 -9.81 -6.53
N GLU A 169 -12.67 -10.01 -6.52
CA GLU A 169 -11.87 -10.28 -7.71
C GLU A 169 -12.38 -11.50 -8.50
N TRP A 170 -12.82 -12.54 -7.79
CA TRP A 170 -13.34 -13.78 -8.36
C TRP A 170 -14.82 -13.97 -8.10
N TRP A 171 -15.58 -12.88 -8.02
CA TRP A 171 -16.97 -12.88 -7.56
C TRP A 171 -17.83 -13.94 -8.24
N ARG A 172 -17.76 -14.06 -9.58
CA ARG A 172 -18.50 -15.07 -10.35
C ARG A 172 -18.26 -16.51 -9.88
N HIS A 173 -17.09 -16.80 -9.33
CA HIS A 173 -16.71 -18.11 -8.82
C HIS A 173 -16.94 -18.27 -7.32
N LEU A 174 -16.80 -17.19 -6.54
CA LEU A 174 -16.75 -17.26 -5.08
C LEU A 174 -18.00 -16.75 -4.38
N HIS A 175 -18.87 -15.99 -5.05
CA HIS A 175 -20.11 -15.53 -4.45
C HIS A 175 -20.93 -16.72 -3.92
N ARG A 176 -21.49 -16.56 -2.71
CA ARG A 176 -22.29 -17.60 -2.02
C ARG A 176 -21.52 -18.88 -1.68
N THR A 177 -20.21 -18.76 -1.46
CA THR A 177 -19.37 -19.86 -1.01
C THR A 177 -18.78 -19.51 0.36
N ALA A 178 -18.20 -20.50 1.06
CA ALA A 178 -17.52 -20.27 2.33
C ALA A 178 -16.05 -19.85 2.13
N TYR A 179 -15.66 -19.39 0.94
CA TYR A 179 -14.29 -18.98 0.66
C TYR A 179 -13.94 -17.70 1.41
N HIS A 180 -12.88 -17.76 2.22
CA HIS A 180 -12.26 -16.59 2.84
C HIS A 180 -10.74 -16.81 2.94
N THR A 181 -9.98 -15.73 2.85
CA THR A 181 -8.58 -15.71 3.29
C THR A 181 -8.50 -14.85 4.55
N ALA A 182 -8.70 -15.48 5.70
CA ALA A 182 -8.68 -14.82 7.00
C ALA A 182 -7.25 -14.68 7.53
N PHE A 183 -7.00 -13.65 8.33
CA PHE A 183 -5.72 -13.46 9.02
C PHE A 183 -5.84 -13.85 10.49
N ALA A 184 -4.87 -14.61 10.99
CA ALA A 184 -4.64 -14.79 12.42
C ALA A 184 -3.45 -13.91 12.81
N VAL A 185 -3.76 -12.74 13.35
CA VAL A 185 -2.77 -11.70 13.60
C VAL A 185 -2.17 -11.86 15.00
N THR A 186 -0.85 -11.78 15.06
CA THR A 186 -0.06 -11.67 16.29
C THR A 186 0.86 -10.46 16.17
N VAL A 187 1.27 -9.90 17.31
CA VAL A 187 2.14 -8.73 17.35
C VAL A 187 3.43 -9.12 18.06
N ALA A 188 4.57 -8.90 17.40
CA ALA A 188 5.89 -9.09 17.99
C ALA A 188 6.22 -7.96 18.97
N GLN A 189 7.29 -8.15 19.74
CA GLN A 189 7.89 -7.01 20.45
C GLN A 189 8.39 -5.97 19.43
N PRO A 190 8.33 -4.66 19.75
CA PRO A 190 8.86 -3.65 18.86
C PRO A 190 10.34 -3.88 18.55
N TRP A 191 10.68 -3.73 17.27
CA TRP A 191 12.07 -3.78 16.81
C TRP A 191 12.61 -2.36 16.70
N THR A 192 13.70 -2.04 17.38
CA THR A 192 14.29 -0.69 17.36
C THR A 192 15.54 -0.63 16.52
N ILE A 193 15.55 0.24 15.51
CA ILE A 193 16.75 0.65 14.79
C ILE A 193 17.26 1.92 15.45
N SER A 194 18.36 1.80 16.18
CA SER A 194 18.99 2.93 16.88
C SER A 194 19.55 3.97 15.90
N ALA A 195 19.77 5.20 16.37
CA ALA A 195 20.41 6.25 15.56
C ALA A 195 21.81 5.84 15.06
N ALA A 196 22.56 5.07 15.86
CA ALA A 196 23.86 4.53 15.46
C ALA A 196 23.71 3.48 14.34
N THR A 197 22.68 2.64 14.41
CA THR A 197 22.36 1.68 13.36
C THR A 197 21.94 2.41 12.08
N VAL A 198 21.07 3.42 12.16
CA VAL A 198 20.70 4.27 11.01
C VAL A 198 21.95 4.90 10.37
N ALA A 199 22.87 5.43 11.18
CA ALA A 199 24.13 5.98 10.67
C ALA A 199 24.95 4.92 9.91
N SER A 200 25.03 3.69 10.42
CA SER A 200 25.72 2.57 9.74
C SER A 200 25.06 2.12 8.43
N LEU A 201 23.75 2.37 8.27
CA LEU A 201 22.97 2.06 7.06
C LEU A 201 23.03 3.17 6.01
N GLY A 202 23.99 4.10 6.13
CA GLY A 202 24.14 5.22 5.19
C GLY A 202 23.38 6.48 5.61
N GLY A 203 22.96 6.57 6.87
CA GLY A 203 22.32 7.74 7.46
C GLY A 203 20.80 7.76 7.30
N GLY A 204 20.19 8.78 7.92
CA GLY A 204 18.77 9.08 7.82
C GLY A 204 18.55 10.57 7.82
N LYS A 205 17.46 11.02 7.20
CA LYS A 205 17.04 12.42 7.18
C LYS A 205 15.62 12.52 7.73
N VAL A 206 15.36 13.57 8.48
CA VAL A 206 14.00 13.94 8.88
C VAL A 206 13.57 15.06 7.97
N LEU A 207 12.49 14.84 7.23
CA LEU A 207 11.77 15.86 6.49
C LEU A 207 10.59 16.32 7.36
N GLY A 208 10.29 17.61 7.37
CA GLY A 208 9.19 18.14 8.17
C GLY A 208 8.02 18.48 7.28
N THR A 209 6.87 17.82 7.42
CA THR A 209 5.64 18.28 6.75
C THR A 209 4.39 17.88 7.53
N GLY A 210 3.29 18.60 7.27
CA GLY A 210 1.96 18.24 7.76
C GLY A 210 1.86 18.11 9.28
N CYS A 211 1.13 17.06 9.71
CA CYS A 211 0.86 16.81 11.12
C CYS A 211 2.02 16.13 11.86
N ALA A 212 2.82 15.31 11.16
CA ALA A 212 3.94 14.54 11.72
C ALA A 212 5.15 14.57 10.77
N PRO A 213 6.39 14.58 11.30
CA PRO A 213 7.59 14.52 10.47
C PRO A 213 7.68 13.20 9.69
N LEU A 214 8.48 13.18 8.62
CA LEU A 214 8.78 11.99 7.82
C LEU A 214 10.25 11.59 7.97
N GLY A 215 10.50 10.33 8.33
CA GLY A 215 11.83 9.73 8.36
C GLY A 215 12.20 9.13 7.00
N VAL A 216 13.40 9.42 6.51
CA VAL A 216 13.87 8.92 5.22
C VAL A 216 15.18 8.15 5.41
N LEU A 217 15.19 6.89 4.97
CA LEU A 217 16.36 5.99 5.00
C LEU A 217 16.83 5.62 3.59
N ARG A 218 18.01 4.99 3.49
CA ARG A 218 18.52 4.43 2.23
C ARG A 218 17.83 3.12 1.88
N THR A 219 17.21 3.02 0.70
CA THR A 219 16.45 1.82 0.27
C THR A 219 17.28 0.53 0.32
N ALA A 220 18.45 0.51 -0.35
CA ALA A 220 19.25 -0.71 -0.46
C ALA A 220 19.77 -1.20 0.90
N ALA A 221 20.28 -0.30 1.74
CA ALA A 221 20.81 -0.65 3.05
C ALA A 221 19.70 -1.08 4.03
N PHE A 222 18.57 -0.38 4.02
CA PHE A 222 17.42 -0.74 4.84
C PHE A 222 16.84 -2.10 4.43
N HIS A 223 16.71 -2.37 3.14
CA HIS A 223 16.26 -3.67 2.64
C HIS A 223 17.20 -4.82 3.08
N ALA A 224 18.51 -4.63 2.96
CA ALA A 224 19.50 -5.59 3.43
C ALA A 224 19.43 -5.81 4.95
N TYR A 225 19.17 -4.76 5.72
CA TYR A 225 18.96 -4.86 7.16
C TYR A 225 17.67 -5.63 7.51
N VAL A 226 16.57 -5.35 6.83
CA VAL A 226 15.28 -6.04 7.05
C VAL A 226 15.43 -7.54 6.83
N THR A 227 16.02 -7.93 5.70
CA THR A 227 16.12 -9.34 5.29
C THR A 227 17.27 -10.10 5.95
N GLY A 228 18.39 -9.43 6.24
CA GLY A 228 19.59 -10.06 6.80
C GLY A 228 19.71 -9.96 8.33
N THR A 229 18.97 -9.06 8.98
CA THR A 229 19.09 -8.80 10.43
C THR A 229 17.74 -8.81 11.15
N LEU A 230 16.79 -7.96 10.73
CA LEU A 230 15.52 -7.79 11.45
C LEU A 230 14.69 -9.07 11.44
N ILE A 231 14.32 -9.58 10.26
CA ILE A 231 13.47 -10.77 10.16
C ILE A 231 14.13 -12.00 10.82
N PRO A 232 15.41 -12.32 10.52
CA PRO A 232 16.10 -13.44 11.20
C PRO A 232 16.25 -13.25 12.72
N GLY A 233 16.27 -12.01 13.20
CA GLY A 233 16.41 -11.68 14.62
C GLY A 233 15.12 -11.81 15.43
N ILE A 234 13.96 -12.02 14.78
CA ILE A 234 12.66 -12.15 15.45
C ILE A 234 12.31 -13.64 15.61
N PRO A 235 12.30 -14.19 16.84
CA PRO A 235 12.07 -15.62 17.05
C PRO A 235 10.73 -16.13 16.53
N GLN A 236 9.70 -15.28 16.48
CA GLN A 236 8.37 -15.62 15.98
C GLN A 236 8.28 -15.59 14.44
N ALA A 237 9.23 -14.96 13.75
CA ALA A 237 9.25 -14.87 12.30
C ALA A 237 9.68 -16.23 11.72
N THR A 238 8.69 -17.01 11.33
CA THR A 238 8.88 -18.32 10.71
C THR A 238 8.27 -18.33 9.31
N PRO A 239 8.81 -19.14 8.36
CA PRO A 239 8.26 -19.23 7.02
C PRO A 239 6.75 -19.54 6.95
N THR A 240 6.19 -20.14 8.01
CA THR A 240 4.74 -20.42 8.16
C THR A 240 3.88 -19.20 8.55
N SER A 241 4.48 -18.02 8.66
CA SER A 241 3.82 -16.75 8.94
C SER A 241 4.24 -15.68 7.94
N PHE A 242 3.33 -14.78 7.61
CA PHE A 242 3.66 -13.55 6.90
C PHE A 242 4.15 -12.50 7.89
N VAL A 243 5.32 -11.89 7.63
CA VAL A 243 5.87 -10.83 8.47
C VAL A 243 5.51 -9.47 7.89
N LEU A 244 4.72 -8.69 8.62
CA LEU A 244 4.44 -7.30 8.27
C LEU A 244 5.24 -6.38 9.20
N VAL A 245 6.31 -5.80 8.67
CA VAL A 245 7.06 -4.74 9.37
C VAL A 245 6.28 -3.44 9.22
N LEU A 246 5.69 -2.98 10.32
CA LEU A 246 4.87 -1.77 10.36
C LEU A 246 5.71 -0.62 10.93
N ALA A 247 6.08 0.31 10.07
CA ALA A 247 6.68 1.58 10.47
C ALA A 247 5.61 2.68 10.60
N LYS A 248 5.98 3.84 11.14
CA LYS A 248 5.16 5.05 11.16
C LYS A 248 5.97 6.18 10.54
N ASP A 249 5.44 6.81 9.49
CA ASP A 249 6.05 7.95 8.79
C ASP A 249 7.55 7.71 8.47
N VAL A 250 7.91 6.50 8.06
CA VAL A 250 9.30 6.17 7.68
C VAL A 250 9.28 5.50 6.32
N VAL A 251 9.98 6.14 5.40
CA VAL A 251 10.12 5.71 4.01
C VAL A 251 11.59 5.50 3.66
N THR A 252 11.82 5.00 2.46
CA THR A 252 13.18 4.88 1.93
C THR A 252 13.34 5.56 0.58
N THR A 253 14.57 5.90 0.22
CA THR A 253 14.86 6.45 -1.10
C THR A 253 16.20 5.96 -1.64
N THR A 254 16.32 5.99 -2.96
CA THR A 254 17.57 5.79 -3.70
C THR A 254 18.35 7.10 -3.87
N SER A 255 17.72 8.26 -3.61
CA SER A 255 18.38 9.57 -3.66
C SER A 255 19.51 9.65 -2.65
N ALA A 256 20.70 10.08 -3.10
CA ALA A 256 21.86 10.32 -2.25
C ALA A 256 21.61 11.43 -1.21
N GLY A 257 20.69 12.37 -1.48
CA GLY A 257 20.33 13.47 -0.58
C GLY A 257 19.29 13.13 0.49
N LEU A 258 18.67 11.93 0.43
CA LEU A 258 17.55 11.54 1.29
C LEU A 258 16.36 12.53 1.24
N ASP A 259 16.21 13.24 0.12
CA ASP A 259 15.21 14.30 -0.10
C ASP A 259 13.91 13.79 -0.74
N CYS A 260 13.91 12.54 -1.22
CA CYS A 260 12.70 11.83 -1.59
C CYS A 260 11.98 12.43 -2.82
N LEU A 261 12.57 13.42 -3.51
CA LEU A 261 11.92 14.24 -4.55
C LEU A 261 11.36 13.41 -5.72
N ASP A 262 12.19 12.54 -6.31
CA ASP A 262 11.82 11.74 -7.48
C ASP A 262 11.27 10.35 -7.12
N PHE A 263 11.63 9.85 -5.94
CA PHE A 263 11.34 8.49 -5.50
C PHE A 263 11.39 8.37 -3.96
N CYS A 264 10.23 8.18 -3.35
CA CYS A 264 10.05 7.68 -2.00
C CYS A 264 9.43 6.30 -2.05
N GLN A 265 10.17 5.26 -1.67
CA GLN A 265 9.58 3.95 -1.47
C GLN A 265 8.87 3.91 -0.11
N ILE A 266 7.54 3.90 -0.15
CA ILE A 266 6.64 3.97 1.00
C ILE A 266 6.21 2.59 1.51
N GLY A 267 6.28 1.58 0.63
CA GLY A 267 5.99 0.20 0.94
C GLY A 267 6.74 -0.72 0.00
N TYR A 268 6.90 -1.98 0.43
CA TYR A 268 7.23 -3.07 -0.47
C TYR A 268 6.94 -4.44 0.16
N HIS A 269 6.73 -5.46 -0.67
CA HIS A 269 6.64 -6.85 -0.24
C HIS A 269 7.62 -7.75 -1.00
N GLY A 270 7.78 -8.98 -0.51
CA GLY A 270 8.62 -9.99 -1.16
C GLY A 270 8.79 -11.25 -0.35
N ALA A 271 9.75 -12.08 -0.75
CA ALA A 271 10.11 -13.28 0.00
C ALA A 271 11.60 -13.59 -0.02
N VAL A 272 12.09 -14.24 1.03
CA VAL A 272 13.49 -14.67 1.21
C VAL A 272 13.58 -16.09 1.75
N GLY A 273 14.76 -16.70 1.65
CA GLY A 273 15.03 -18.02 2.25
C GLY A 273 14.43 -19.21 1.48
N SER A 274 14.64 -20.41 2.02
CA SER A 274 14.09 -21.68 1.51
C SER A 274 13.90 -22.62 2.70
N PRO A 275 12.65 -22.94 3.13
CA PRO A 275 11.37 -22.54 2.53
C PRO A 275 11.14 -21.02 2.58
N PRO A 276 10.32 -20.45 1.68
CA PRO A 276 10.15 -19.00 1.57
C PRO A 276 9.50 -18.41 2.82
N GLN A 277 10.14 -17.38 3.37
CA GLN A 277 9.58 -16.43 4.33
C GLN A 277 9.08 -15.21 3.54
N THR A 278 7.75 -15.06 3.43
CA THR A 278 7.15 -13.88 2.81
C THR A 278 7.04 -12.75 3.81
N PHE A 279 7.19 -11.52 3.37
CA PHE A 279 7.13 -10.34 4.23
C PHE A 279 6.67 -9.10 3.45
N ALA A 280 6.27 -8.07 4.19
CA ALA A 280 6.15 -6.72 3.67
C ALA A 280 6.69 -5.71 4.68
N VAL A 281 7.14 -4.58 4.16
CA VAL A 281 7.38 -3.36 4.93
C VAL A 281 6.36 -2.34 4.44
N ALA A 282 5.61 -1.76 5.37
CA ALA A 282 4.67 -0.70 5.08
C ALA A 282 4.73 0.33 6.22
N GLU A 283 4.63 1.60 5.88
CA GLU A 283 4.36 2.61 6.89
C GLU A 283 2.85 2.85 7.07
N TYR A 284 2.47 3.16 8.31
CA TYR A 284 1.21 3.83 8.61
C TYR A 284 1.46 5.33 8.48
N ASP A 285 0.93 5.94 7.41
CA ASP A 285 1.17 7.35 7.12
C ASP A 285 0.22 8.26 7.91
N THR A 286 0.80 9.16 8.69
CA THR A 286 0.08 10.23 9.41
C THR A 286 0.47 11.61 8.90
N THR A 287 1.38 11.66 7.92
CA THR A 287 1.85 12.91 7.33
C THR A 287 0.86 13.46 6.30
N ALA A 288 0.21 12.57 5.53
CA ALA A 288 -0.67 12.88 4.41
C ALA A 288 -0.02 13.84 3.38
N GLY A 289 1.31 13.76 3.21
CA GLY A 289 2.10 14.78 2.52
C GLY A 289 2.57 14.45 1.08
N PHE A 290 2.29 13.27 0.54
CA PHE A 290 2.85 12.83 -0.77
C PHE A 290 2.18 13.51 -1.99
N TRP A 291 2.99 14.13 -2.86
CA TRP A 291 2.47 15.01 -3.93
C TRP A 291 1.69 14.29 -5.03
N ASN A 292 2.08 13.07 -5.39
CA ASN A 292 1.49 12.35 -6.52
C ASN A 292 0.16 11.70 -6.17
N ALA A 293 -0.25 11.76 -4.91
CA ALA A 293 -1.38 11.00 -4.42
C ALA A 293 -1.88 11.54 -3.07
N PRO A 294 -2.83 12.50 -3.07
CA PRO A 294 -3.49 12.93 -1.82
C PRO A 294 -4.26 11.79 -1.12
N GLY A 295 -4.43 10.65 -1.81
CA GLY A 295 -4.97 9.43 -1.23
C GLY A 295 -3.98 8.63 -0.37
N ILE A 296 -2.67 8.90 -0.42
CA ILE A 296 -1.71 8.19 0.43
C ILE A 296 -1.81 8.75 1.84
N THR A 297 -2.46 7.97 2.71
CA THR A 297 -2.58 8.22 4.13
C THR A 297 -2.99 6.94 4.88
N ASN A 298 -2.77 6.90 6.19
CA ASN A 298 -3.08 5.83 7.11
C ASN A 298 -2.75 4.43 6.59
N ILE A 299 -3.76 3.65 6.23
CA ILE A 299 -3.66 2.27 5.81
C ILE A 299 -3.61 2.08 4.29
N SER A 300 -3.62 3.16 3.50
CA SER A 300 -3.50 3.07 2.04
C SER A 300 -2.28 2.24 1.62
N ILE A 301 -1.12 2.52 2.22
CA ILE A 301 0.13 1.81 1.97
C ILE A 301 0.06 0.32 2.36
N PRO A 302 -0.26 -0.06 3.61
CA PRO A 302 -0.35 -1.49 3.94
C PRO A 302 -1.51 -2.19 3.21
N SER A 303 -2.56 -1.49 2.78
CA SER A 303 -3.60 -2.10 1.95
C SER A 303 -3.13 -2.45 0.54
N HIS A 304 -2.25 -1.63 -0.03
CA HIS A 304 -1.55 -1.90 -1.28
C HIS A 304 -0.70 -3.16 -1.13
N GLU A 305 0.23 -3.15 -0.17
CA GLU A 305 1.20 -4.24 0.02
C GLU A 305 0.53 -5.57 0.38
N LEU A 306 -0.52 -5.55 1.22
CA LEU A 306 -1.27 -6.76 1.54
C LEU A 306 -2.07 -7.28 0.35
N GLY A 307 -2.58 -6.38 -0.51
CA GLY A 307 -3.31 -6.75 -1.72
C GLY A 307 -2.41 -7.46 -2.71
N GLU A 308 -1.27 -6.84 -3.01
CA GLU A 308 -0.25 -7.38 -3.92
C GLU A 308 0.37 -8.66 -3.39
N TRP A 309 0.79 -8.70 -2.13
CA TRP A 309 1.31 -9.93 -1.52
C TRP A 309 0.29 -11.07 -1.57
N LEU A 310 -1.01 -10.79 -1.46
CA LEU A 310 -2.02 -11.83 -1.56
C LEU A 310 -2.02 -12.48 -2.95
N ASP A 311 -1.86 -11.66 -3.99
CA ASP A 311 -1.88 -12.03 -5.41
C ASP A 311 -0.54 -12.52 -5.94
N ASP A 312 0.58 -12.05 -5.41
CA ASP A 312 1.93 -12.42 -5.80
C ASP A 312 2.91 -12.49 -4.62
N PRO A 313 2.73 -13.45 -3.69
CA PRO A 313 3.54 -13.55 -2.46
C PRO A 313 5.04 -13.79 -2.72
N LEU A 314 5.43 -14.08 -3.95
CA LEU A 314 6.81 -14.35 -4.35
C LEU A 314 7.35 -13.30 -5.31
N VAL A 315 6.53 -12.35 -5.77
CA VAL A 315 6.87 -11.34 -6.78
C VAL A 315 7.41 -12.02 -8.06
N THR A 316 6.67 -13.00 -8.54
CA THR A 316 7.02 -13.81 -9.73
C THR A 316 5.87 -14.02 -10.70
N ASN A 317 4.66 -13.58 -10.35
CA ASN A 317 3.47 -13.74 -11.18
C ASN A 317 3.49 -12.71 -12.30
N ARG A 318 3.45 -13.22 -13.52
CA ARG A 318 3.44 -12.38 -14.73
C ARG A 318 2.02 -12.15 -15.22
N ALA A 319 1.79 -10.96 -15.76
CA ALA A 319 0.60 -10.56 -16.50
C ALA A 319 0.97 -10.18 -17.95
N PRO A 320 -0.01 -10.16 -18.88
CA PRO A 320 0.16 -9.46 -20.14
C PRO A 320 0.65 -8.02 -19.94
N ALA A 321 1.51 -7.52 -20.83
CA ALA A 321 2.13 -6.21 -20.66
C ALA A 321 1.09 -5.07 -20.53
N TRP A 322 1.29 -4.21 -19.54
CA TRP A 322 0.41 -3.10 -19.16
C TRP A 322 1.24 -1.91 -18.64
N GLY A 323 0.63 -0.73 -18.50
CA GLY A 323 1.33 0.43 -17.94
C GLY A 323 0.72 1.78 -18.33
N ALA A 324 1.51 2.85 -18.22
CA ALA A 324 1.13 4.25 -18.44
C ALA A 324 -0.03 4.77 -17.57
N LEU A 325 -0.12 4.30 -16.33
CA LEU A 325 -1.09 4.72 -15.32
C LEU A 325 -0.64 4.32 -13.92
N GLY A 326 -1.30 4.87 -12.89
CA GLY A 326 -0.89 4.67 -11.49
C GLY A 326 0.56 5.10 -11.30
N GLN A 327 1.35 4.26 -10.63
CA GLN A 327 2.79 4.52 -10.51
C GLN A 327 3.62 4.10 -11.74
N VAL A 328 3.05 3.42 -12.71
CA VAL A 328 3.80 2.84 -13.82
C VAL A 328 3.81 3.80 -15.00
N ALA A 329 4.91 4.53 -15.20
CA ALA A 329 5.06 5.46 -16.32
C ALA A 329 5.28 4.75 -17.68
N GLY A 330 5.96 3.60 -17.67
CA GLY A 330 6.29 2.80 -18.87
C GLY A 330 5.40 1.57 -19.02
N CYS A 331 5.95 0.49 -19.58
CA CYS A 331 5.31 -0.83 -19.59
C CYS A 331 5.98 -1.76 -18.59
N GLN A 332 5.19 -2.60 -17.93
CA GLN A 332 5.64 -3.75 -17.17
C GLN A 332 4.76 -4.97 -17.43
N ALA A 333 5.09 -6.11 -16.81
CA ALA A 333 4.40 -7.37 -17.02
C ALA A 333 4.22 -8.16 -15.72
N ASP A 334 4.20 -7.48 -14.57
CA ASP A 334 4.02 -8.07 -13.26
C ASP A 334 2.55 -7.96 -12.83
N TRP A 335 2.06 -8.91 -12.03
CA TRP A 335 0.69 -8.89 -11.52
C TRP A 335 0.63 -8.17 -10.17
N GLU A 336 0.81 -6.86 -10.22
CA GLU A 336 0.82 -5.95 -9.07
C GLU A 336 -0.50 -5.19 -9.00
N THR A 337 -1.45 -5.69 -8.18
CA THR A 337 -2.84 -5.21 -8.13
C THR A 337 -2.99 -3.77 -7.61
N GLY A 338 -2.02 -3.25 -6.86
CA GLY A 338 -2.04 -1.92 -6.26
C GLY A 338 -1.41 -0.88 -7.18
N ASP A 339 -0.33 -1.24 -7.86
CA ASP A 339 0.41 -0.35 -8.77
C ASP A 339 -0.45 0.51 -9.71
N PRO A 340 -1.41 -0.05 -10.47
CA PRO A 340 -2.18 0.72 -11.45
C PRO A 340 -3.12 1.75 -10.81
N LEU A 341 -3.41 1.63 -9.52
CA LEU A 341 -4.30 2.50 -8.75
C LEU A 341 -3.57 3.21 -7.62
N THR A 342 -2.24 3.31 -7.67
CA THR A 342 -1.46 4.09 -6.71
C THR A 342 -2.04 5.49 -6.55
N GLY A 343 -2.39 5.84 -5.31
CA GLY A 343 -3.03 7.11 -4.96
C GLY A 343 -4.53 7.21 -5.17
N THR A 344 -5.16 6.15 -5.68
CA THR A 344 -6.61 6.02 -5.82
C THR A 344 -7.14 5.14 -4.69
N ASN A 345 -8.06 5.68 -3.88
CA ASN A 345 -8.58 4.98 -2.72
C ASN A 345 -9.99 4.42 -2.95
N PHE A 346 -10.27 3.33 -2.27
CA PHE A 346 -11.63 2.87 -2.05
C PHE A 346 -12.37 3.87 -1.12
N PRO A 347 -13.72 3.96 -1.18
CA PRO A 347 -14.49 4.80 -0.28
C PRO A 347 -14.09 4.57 1.17
N PRO A 348 -13.76 5.63 1.93
CA PRO A 348 -13.19 5.45 3.25
C PRO A 348 -14.13 4.75 4.23
N ILE A 349 -13.55 3.95 5.11
CA ILE A 349 -14.26 3.09 6.05
C ILE A 349 -14.03 3.63 7.46
N THR A 350 -15.10 4.09 8.10
CA THR A 350 -15.04 4.47 9.52
C THR A 350 -15.26 3.23 10.37
N MET A 351 -14.34 2.91 11.27
CA MET A 351 -14.47 1.75 12.16
C MET A 351 -15.01 2.16 13.54
N ALA A 352 -15.31 1.18 14.38
CA ALA A 352 -15.86 1.40 15.73
C ALA A 352 -14.96 2.24 16.65
N ASN A 353 -13.65 2.32 16.35
CA ASN A 353 -12.72 3.19 17.08
C ASN A 353 -12.81 4.67 16.66
N GLY A 354 -13.74 5.04 15.77
CA GLY A 354 -13.94 6.41 15.32
C GLY A 354 -12.94 6.91 14.27
N VAL A 355 -11.95 6.09 13.90
CA VAL A 355 -10.97 6.43 12.86
C VAL A 355 -11.55 6.13 11.48
N ARG A 356 -11.38 7.09 10.56
CA ARG A 356 -11.72 6.97 9.14
C ARG A 356 -10.50 6.49 8.37
N TYR A 357 -10.55 5.27 7.87
CA TYR A 357 -9.46 4.63 7.14
C TYR A 357 -9.63 4.77 5.64
N ASN A 358 -8.53 5.00 4.92
CA ASN A 358 -8.47 5.18 3.48
C ASN A 358 -7.68 4.03 2.83
N PRO A 359 -8.26 2.83 2.69
CA PRO A 359 -7.60 1.77 1.95
C PRO A 359 -7.49 2.14 0.46
N GLN A 360 -6.37 1.79 -0.16
CA GLN A 360 -6.15 1.93 -1.59
C GLN A 360 -7.10 1.02 -2.35
N GLU A 361 -7.69 1.51 -3.44
CA GLU A 361 -8.41 0.65 -4.38
C GLU A 361 -7.44 -0.30 -5.09
N LEU A 362 -7.89 -1.54 -5.30
CA LEU A 362 -7.10 -2.61 -5.93
C LEU A 362 -7.75 -3.06 -7.25
N ALA A 363 -6.91 -3.31 -8.27
CA ALA A 363 -7.32 -3.78 -9.59
C ALA A 363 -7.52 -5.30 -9.63
N PHE A 364 -8.68 -5.77 -10.07
CA PHE A 364 -8.93 -7.22 -10.17
C PHE A 364 -8.05 -7.88 -11.24
N HIS A 365 -7.75 -9.16 -11.09
CA HIS A 365 -7.13 -10.00 -12.13
C HIS A 365 -7.77 -9.79 -13.51
N GLY A 366 -9.10 -9.63 -13.61
CA GLY A 366 -9.75 -9.34 -14.89
C GLY A 366 -9.11 -8.18 -15.67
N TRP A 367 -8.57 -7.17 -14.98
CA TRP A 367 -7.96 -5.98 -15.59
C TRP A 367 -6.69 -6.32 -16.37
N PHE A 368 -5.85 -7.15 -15.78
CA PHE A 368 -4.57 -7.57 -16.34
C PHE A 368 -4.74 -8.55 -17.50
N TYR A 369 -5.70 -9.49 -17.41
CA TYR A 369 -5.72 -10.67 -18.29
C TYR A 369 -6.84 -10.67 -19.34
N ASN A 370 -7.87 -9.83 -19.21
CA ASN A 370 -8.97 -9.83 -20.18
C ASN A 370 -8.67 -8.97 -21.43
N ALA A 371 -9.14 -9.42 -22.59
CA ALA A 371 -9.26 -8.58 -23.78
C ALA A 371 -10.44 -7.60 -23.67
N PRO A 372 -10.42 -6.46 -24.39
CA PRO A 372 -11.58 -5.59 -24.50
C PRO A 372 -12.83 -6.36 -24.95
N GLY A 373 -13.97 -6.04 -24.32
CA GLY A 373 -15.25 -6.73 -24.56
C GLY A 373 -15.46 -8.02 -23.74
N ILE A 374 -14.44 -8.55 -23.06
CA ILE A 374 -14.57 -9.76 -22.24
C ILE A 374 -14.90 -9.39 -20.80
N ALA A 375 -16.14 -9.65 -20.37
CA ALA A 375 -16.59 -9.33 -19.02
C ALA A 375 -15.68 -9.90 -17.92
N SER A 376 -15.36 -9.06 -16.94
CA SER A 376 -14.61 -9.46 -15.74
C SER A 376 -15.40 -10.50 -14.91
N PRO A 377 -14.72 -11.50 -14.31
CA PRO A 377 -15.33 -12.36 -13.30
C PRO A 377 -15.52 -11.61 -11.96
N GLY A 378 -14.99 -10.40 -11.83
CA GLY A 378 -15.05 -9.59 -10.63
C GLY A 378 -16.45 -9.09 -10.27
N ALA A 379 -16.57 -8.54 -9.06
CA ALA A 379 -17.78 -7.92 -8.55
C ALA A 379 -18.30 -6.84 -9.52
N GLY A 380 -19.62 -6.73 -9.66
CA GLY A 380 -20.25 -5.81 -10.62
C GLY A 380 -19.83 -5.98 -12.09
N ARG A 381 -19.11 -7.06 -12.45
CA ARG A 381 -18.42 -7.23 -13.74
C ARG A 381 -17.39 -6.12 -14.04
N LYS A 382 -16.86 -5.47 -13.01
CA LYS A 382 -15.85 -4.41 -13.10
C LYS A 382 -14.43 -4.96 -12.94
N TYR A 383 -13.44 -4.09 -13.05
CA TYR A 383 -12.03 -4.45 -13.12
C TYR A 383 -11.20 -3.90 -11.95
N SER A 384 -11.84 -3.25 -10.97
CA SER A 384 -11.23 -2.78 -9.72
C SER A 384 -12.32 -2.62 -8.67
N MET A 385 -11.98 -2.57 -7.38
CA MET A 385 -12.95 -2.65 -6.27
C MET A 385 -14.00 -1.53 -6.20
N ASN A 386 -13.71 -0.34 -6.73
CA ASN A 386 -14.60 0.82 -6.69
C ASN A 386 -14.95 1.31 -8.11
N GLY A 387 -14.72 0.47 -9.11
CA GLY A 387 -15.13 0.74 -10.48
C GLY A 387 -14.31 1.82 -11.18
N SER A 388 -13.17 2.25 -10.61
CA SER A 388 -12.21 3.13 -11.30
C SER A 388 -11.77 2.55 -12.65
N PHE A 389 -11.67 1.22 -12.74
CA PHE A 389 -11.51 0.52 -14.00
C PHE A 389 -12.83 -0.12 -14.47
N SER A 390 -13.40 0.49 -15.51
CA SER A 390 -14.61 0.02 -16.19
C SER A 390 -14.31 -0.98 -17.32
N GLY A 391 -13.06 -1.04 -17.79
CA GLY A 391 -12.54 -1.96 -18.80
C GLY A 391 -11.19 -2.58 -18.38
N PRO A 392 -10.66 -3.55 -19.14
CA PRO A 392 -9.35 -4.12 -18.87
C PRO A 392 -8.21 -3.16 -19.26
N ALA A 393 -6.99 -3.47 -18.85
CA ALA A 393 -5.81 -2.73 -19.31
C ALA A 393 -5.63 -2.85 -20.84
N LYS A 394 -5.24 -1.74 -21.46
CA LYS A 394 -4.82 -1.69 -22.86
C LYS A 394 -3.47 -2.38 -23.05
N PRO A 395 -3.20 -2.96 -24.24
CA PRO A 395 -1.85 -3.39 -24.60
C PRO A 395 -0.84 -2.25 -24.43
N CYS A 396 0.34 -2.58 -23.92
CA CYS A 396 1.43 -1.62 -23.74
C CYS A 396 2.58 -1.91 -24.71
N PRO A 397 3.06 -0.92 -25.49
CA PRO A 397 2.63 0.50 -25.53
C PRO A 397 1.32 0.75 -26.34
N PRO A 398 0.57 1.84 -26.06
CA PRO A 398 0.88 2.90 -25.10
C PRO A 398 0.46 2.61 -23.65
N GLY A 399 -0.33 1.56 -23.38
CA GLY A 399 -0.90 1.30 -22.05
C GLY A 399 -2.20 2.05 -21.79
N GLY A 400 -2.60 2.13 -20.52
CA GLY A 400 -3.87 2.70 -20.08
C GLY A 400 -4.96 1.66 -19.76
N THR A 401 -6.18 2.14 -19.48
CA THR A 401 -7.39 1.32 -19.34
C THR A 401 -8.36 1.61 -20.50
N TYR A 402 -9.14 0.61 -20.93
CA TYR A 402 -10.23 0.79 -21.90
C TYR A 402 -11.40 1.59 -21.32
#